data_AF-A0A5C1IAA6-F1
#
_entry.id   AF-A0A5C1IAA6-F1
#
_cell.length_a   1.000
_cell.length_b   1.000
_cell.length_c   1.000
_cell.angle_alpha   90.00
_cell.angle_beta   90.00
_cell.angle_gamma   90.00
#
_symmetry.space_group_name_H-M   'P 1'
#
loop_
_entity.id
_entity.type
_entity.pdbx_description
1 polymer ?
#
loop_
_entity_poly.entity_id
_entity_poly.type
_entity_poly.pdbx_seq_one_letter_code
_entity_poly.pdbx_strand_id
1 'polypeptide(L)'
;MIQKHVRDMADAAARKGQIVFSDPDAVVELFDIYPANEWMVMETEHETPQMLFGNFWLQGELCILFADTNMGKSLLAVQLADSISRGEPIAPFALGADASPVLYIDFELSGKQFEQRYTDGQNRYHFATEFYRGEYNQFNRASSHYQKLDKYVIEALTRGIKRTGAEVLIIEHYLPAQRNRERRGCPHPDEGTEKA
;
A
#
# COMPACT_ATOMS: atom_id res chain seq x y z
N MET A 1 -18.31 9.48 -45.64
CA MET A 1 -19.26 10.54 -45.22
C MET A 1 -19.58 10.48 -43.72
N ILE A 2 -19.62 9.30 -43.09
CA ILE A 2 -19.95 9.11 -41.66
C ILE A 2 -18.79 9.54 -40.72
N GLN A 3 -17.53 9.28 -41.09
CA GLN A 3 -16.38 9.60 -40.23
C GLN A 3 -16.10 11.10 -40.07
N LYS A 4 -16.51 11.95 -41.04
CA LYS A 4 -16.36 13.40 -40.93
C LYS A 4 -17.41 14.00 -40.00
N HIS A 5 -18.64 13.47 -40.07
CA HIS A 5 -19.75 13.89 -39.21
C HIS A 5 -19.52 13.57 -37.73
N VAL A 6 -18.93 12.41 -37.43
CA VAL A 6 -18.59 12.00 -36.04
C VAL A 6 -17.47 12.87 -35.46
N ARG A 7 -16.48 13.25 -36.27
CA ARG A 7 -15.37 14.11 -35.85
C ARG A 7 -15.81 15.57 -35.65
N ASP A 8 -16.66 16.08 -36.53
CA ASP A 8 -17.22 17.43 -36.41
C ASP A 8 -18.17 17.56 -35.20
N MET A 9 -18.86 16.46 -34.81
CA MET A 9 -19.67 16.41 -33.57
C MET A 9 -18.81 16.33 -32.30
N ALA A 10 -17.74 15.55 -32.31
CA ALA A 10 -16.79 15.47 -31.19
C ALA A 10 -16.10 16.82 -30.95
N ASP A 11 -15.67 17.52 -32.00
CA ASP A 11 -15.03 18.83 -31.90
C ASP A 11 -16.02 19.96 -31.52
N ALA A 12 -17.32 19.78 -31.79
CA ALA A 12 -18.37 20.71 -31.36
C ALA A 12 -18.75 20.53 -29.88
N ALA A 13 -18.69 19.29 -29.38
CA ALA A 13 -18.87 18.94 -27.97
C ALA A 13 -17.63 19.28 -27.13
N ALA A 14 -16.41 19.20 -27.67
CA ALA A 14 -15.19 19.59 -26.98
C ALA A 14 -15.01 21.11 -26.84
N ARG A 15 -15.53 21.91 -27.80
CA ARG A 15 -15.38 23.38 -27.80
C ARG A 15 -16.36 24.13 -26.92
N LYS A 16 -17.43 23.49 -26.49
CA LYS A 16 -18.31 23.99 -25.45
C LYS A 16 -18.24 22.98 -24.33
N GLY A 17 -17.58 23.28 -23.23
CA GLY A 17 -17.63 22.50 -21.99
C GLY A 17 -19.05 22.44 -21.41
N GLN A 18 -19.99 21.93 -22.19
CA GLN A 18 -21.38 21.70 -21.87
C GLN A 18 -21.51 20.23 -21.56
N ILE A 19 -21.05 19.91 -20.35
CA ILE A 19 -21.53 18.78 -19.58
C ILE A 19 -23.06 18.96 -19.49
N VAL A 20 -23.83 18.15 -20.20
CA VAL A 20 -25.29 18.13 -20.03
C VAL A 20 -25.59 17.19 -18.88
N PHE A 21 -25.50 17.75 -17.67
CA PHE A 21 -26.46 17.59 -16.58
C PHE A 21 -26.23 18.77 -15.65
N SER A 22 -26.89 19.89 -15.92
CA SER A 22 -26.98 20.95 -14.92
C SER A 22 -27.99 20.49 -13.88
N ASP A 23 -27.51 19.82 -12.83
CA ASP A 23 -28.28 19.71 -11.61
C ASP A 23 -28.56 21.15 -11.12
N PRO A 24 -29.84 21.58 -11.04
CA PRO A 24 -30.19 22.92 -10.60
C PRO A 24 -29.69 23.26 -9.19
N ASP A 25 -29.33 22.25 -8.40
CA ASP A 25 -28.85 22.37 -7.02
C ASP A 25 -27.32 22.17 -6.87
N ALA A 26 -26.57 22.00 -7.97
CA ALA A 26 -25.12 21.70 -7.93
C ALA A 26 -24.30 22.87 -7.34
N VAL A 27 -24.00 22.75 -6.05
CA VAL A 27 -22.94 23.46 -5.36
C VAL A 27 -21.67 22.65 -5.55
N VAL A 28 -20.73 23.08 -6.43
CA VAL A 28 -19.41 22.46 -6.71
C VAL A 28 -19.35 20.97 -6.32
N GLU A 29 -19.74 20.10 -7.26
CA GLU A 29 -19.81 18.65 -7.04
C GLU A 29 -18.45 18.09 -6.58
N LEU A 30 -18.47 17.25 -5.54
CA LEU A 30 -17.27 16.56 -5.05
C LEU A 30 -16.77 15.48 -6.03
N PHE A 31 -17.66 14.99 -6.90
CA PHE A 31 -17.40 13.90 -7.82
C PHE A 31 -17.75 14.28 -9.25
N ASP A 32 -16.80 14.07 -10.14
CA ASP A 32 -17.05 14.05 -11.57
C ASP A 32 -17.68 12.69 -11.94
N ILE A 33 -18.85 12.70 -12.56
CA ILE A 33 -19.60 11.48 -12.90
C ILE A 33 -19.89 11.45 -14.40
N TYR A 34 -19.18 10.57 -15.11
CA TYR A 34 -19.36 10.30 -16.53
C TYR A 34 -19.50 8.79 -16.78
N PRO A 35 -20.13 8.36 -17.89
CA PRO A 35 -20.06 6.97 -18.35
C PRO A 35 -18.61 6.48 -18.44
N ALA A 36 -18.36 5.23 -18.06
CA ALA A 36 -17.02 4.66 -18.06
C ALA A 36 -16.29 4.78 -19.41
N ASN A 37 -17.01 4.67 -20.54
CA ASN A 37 -16.41 4.83 -21.87
C ASN A 37 -15.96 6.27 -22.16
N GLU A 38 -16.60 7.29 -21.55
CA GLU A 38 -16.17 8.68 -21.71
C GLU A 38 -14.87 8.91 -20.95
N TRP A 39 -14.72 8.35 -19.74
CA TRP A 39 -13.43 8.35 -19.02
C TRP A 39 -12.29 7.80 -19.86
N MET A 40 -12.51 6.67 -20.55
CA MET A 40 -11.48 6.08 -21.42
C MET A 40 -11.02 7.02 -22.54
N VAL A 41 -11.94 7.82 -23.10
CA VAL A 41 -11.61 8.80 -24.15
C VAL A 41 -10.94 10.05 -23.56
N MET A 42 -11.43 10.54 -22.41
CA MET A 42 -10.89 11.73 -21.74
C MET A 42 -9.46 11.51 -21.25
N GLU A 43 -9.12 10.31 -20.79
CA GLU A 43 -7.83 10.00 -20.17
C GLU A 43 -6.76 9.51 -21.16
N THR A 44 -7.03 9.53 -22.47
CA THR A 44 -6.14 8.94 -23.50
C THR A 44 -4.75 9.60 -23.57
N GLU A 45 -4.62 10.87 -23.19
CA GLU A 45 -3.34 11.61 -23.27
C GLU A 45 -2.55 11.66 -21.95
N HIS A 46 -3.10 11.11 -20.86
CA HIS A 46 -2.42 11.12 -19.57
C HIS A 46 -1.32 10.04 -19.50
N GLU A 47 -0.30 10.33 -18.69
CA GLU A 47 0.81 9.39 -18.48
C GLU A 47 0.31 8.09 -17.84
N THR A 48 0.70 6.96 -18.43
CA THR A 48 0.32 5.65 -17.89
C THR A 48 1.16 5.34 -16.65
N PRO A 49 0.54 5.05 -15.49
CA PRO A 49 1.27 4.66 -14.30
C PRO A 49 2.12 3.40 -14.54
N GLN A 50 3.35 3.42 -14.04
CA GLN A 50 4.25 2.28 -14.19
C GLN A 50 3.88 1.15 -13.23
N MET A 51 4.08 -0.10 -13.67
CA MET A 51 3.84 -1.29 -12.84
C MET A 51 4.96 -1.45 -11.81
N LEU A 52 4.60 -1.52 -10.53
CA LEU A 52 5.50 -1.88 -9.43
C LEU A 52 5.47 -3.39 -9.14
N PHE A 53 4.35 -4.06 -9.43
CA PHE A 53 4.22 -5.52 -9.32
C PHE A 53 3.15 -6.07 -10.26
N GLY A 54 3.43 -6.03 -11.56
CA GLY A 54 2.45 -6.27 -12.61
C GLY A 54 1.24 -5.33 -12.49
N ASN A 55 0.07 -5.80 -12.92
CA ASN A 55 -1.19 -5.07 -12.76
C ASN A 55 -1.74 -5.09 -11.33
N PHE A 56 -1.03 -5.70 -10.36
CA PHE A 56 -1.48 -5.77 -8.98
C PHE A 56 -1.18 -4.48 -8.22
N TRP A 57 -0.10 -3.78 -8.57
CA TRP A 57 0.28 -2.52 -7.94
C TRP A 57 0.92 -1.59 -8.96
N LEU A 58 0.25 -0.46 -9.24
CA LEU A 58 0.76 0.60 -10.09
C LEU A 58 1.30 1.77 -9.25
N GLN A 59 2.19 2.56 -9.85
CA GLN A 59 2.73 3.77 -9.24
C GLN A 59 1.61 4.76 -8.89
N GLY A 60 1.71 5.38 -7.71
CA GLY A 60 0.70 6.32 -7.21
C GLY A 60 -0.50 5.66 -6.51
N GLU A 61 -0.62 4.33 -6.55
CA GLU A 61 -1.71 3.61 -5.90
C GLU A 61 -1.40 3.23 -4.44
N LEU A 62 -2.45 3.25 -3.62
CA LEU A 62 -2.45 2.56 -2.32
C LEU A 62 -2.79 1.08 -2.53
N CYS A 63 -1.77 0.22 -2.52
CA CYS A 63 -1.97 -1.22 -2.49
C CYS A 63 -2.09 -1.74 -1.05
N ILE A 64 -3.10 -2.58 -0.79
CA ILE A 64 -3.29 -3.22 0.52
C ILE A 64 -3.28 -4.74 0.36
N LEU A 65 -2.30 -5.40 0.97
CA LEU A 65 -2.16 -6.85 0.97
C LEU A 65 -2.76 -7.48 2.24
N PHE A 66 -3.82 -8.27 2.09
CA PHE A 66 -4.45 -9.01 3.19
C PHE A 66 -4.32 -10.53 3.01
N ALA A 67 -3.97 -11.21 4.09
CA ALA A 67 -3.93 -12.67 4.21
C ALA A 67 -3.78 -13.06 5.68
N ASP A 68 -4.03 -14.32 6.02
CA ASP A 68 -3.80 -14.84 7.38
C ASP A 68 -2.32 -14.76 7.79
N THR A 69 -2.06 -14.82 9.10
CA THR A 69 -0.70 -14.88 9.65
C THR A 69 0.05 -16.08 9.05
N ASN A 70 1.35 -15.91 8.79
CA ASN A 70 2.23 -16.91 8.18
C ASN A 70 1.93 -17.30 6.73
N MET A 71 1.04 -16.59 6.02
CA MET A 71 0.80 -16.78 4.57
C MET A 71 1.83 -16.09 3.66
N GLY A 72 3.00 -15.71 4.19
CA GLY A 72 4.09 -15.15 3.39
C GLY A 72 3.99 -13.66 3.03
N LYS A 73 3.03 -12.90 3.60
CA LYS A 73 2.89 -11.45 3.31
C LYS A 73 4.17 -10.65 3.51
N SER A 74 4.80 -10.79 4.68
CA SER A 74 6.03 -10.05 5.00
C SER A 74 7.21 -10.49 4.13
N LEU A 75 7.26 -11.77 3.75
CA LEU A 75 8.27 -12.27 2.82
C LEU A 75 8.07 -11.64 1.44
N LEU A 76 6.84 -11.63 0.93
CA LEU A 76 6.50 -10.98 -0.32
C LEU A 76 6.79 -9.48 -0.26
N ALA A 77 6.43 -8.80 0.82
CA ALA A 77 6.69 -7.36 0.99
C ALA A 77 8.18 -7.02 0.91
N VAL A 78 9.05 -7.83 1.52
CA VAL A 78 10.51 -7.67 1.42
C VAL A 78 11.01 -8.00 0.02
N GLN A 79 10.48 -9.05 -0.62
CA GLN A 79 10.83 -9.39 -2.01
C GLN A 79 10.46 -8.26 -2.98
N LEU A 80 9.26 -7.68 -2.83
CA LEU A 80 8.82 -6.52 -3.61
C LEU A 80 9.73 -5.32 -3.38
N ALA A 81 10.09 -5.04 -2.13
CA ALA A 81 10.97 -3.92 -1.80
C ALA A 81 12.35 -4.07 -2.47
N ASP A 82 12.95 -5.26 -2.42
CA ASP A 82 14.23 -5.54 -3.07
C ASP A 82 14.10 -5.54 -4.60
N SER A 83 13.01 -6.10 -5.14
CA SER A 83 12.73 -6.11 -6.58
C SER A 83 12.61 -4.69 -7.17
N ILE A 84 11.80 -3.84 -6.55
CA ILE A 84 11.60 -2.44 -6.98
C ILE A 84 12.89 -1.64 -6.84
N SER A 85 13.62 -1.79 -5.73
CA SER A 85 14.88 -1.07 -5.51
C SER A 85 16.03 -1.54 -6.40
N ARG A 86 15.94 -2.75 -6.96
CA ARG A 86 16.88 -3.26 -7.98
C ARG A 86 16.47 -2.91 -9.40
N GLY A 87 15.18 -2.69 -9.65
CA GLY A 87 14.64 -2.70 -11.02
C GLY A 87 14.60 -4.11 -11.61
N GLU A 88 14.56 -5.15 -10.77
CA GLU A 88 14.58 -6.55 -11.20
C GLU A 88 13.21 -7.21 -10.93
N PRO A 89 12.46 -7.64 -11.95
CA PRO A 89 11.12 -8.20 -11.76
C PRO A 89 11.13 -9.57 -11.09
N ILE A 90 10.05 -9.87 -10.34
CA ILE A 90 9.79 -11.21 -9.79
C ILE A 90 8.81 -11.94 -10.72
N ALA A 91 9.29 -12.96 -11.42
CA ALA A 91 8.45 -13.77 -12.31
C ALA A 91 7.25 -14.38 -11.55
N PRO A 92 6.04 -14.43 -12.16
CA PRO A 92 5.71 -14.03 -13.54
C PRO A 92 5.30 -12.54 -13.68
N PHE A 93 5.47 -11.72 -12.64
CA PHE A 93 5.01 -10.34 -12.63
C PHE A 93 6.01 -9.41 -13.31
N ALA A 94 5.51 -8.49 -14.12
CA ALA A 94 6.33 -7.46 -14.76
C ALA A 94 6.63 -6.32 -13.79
N LEU A 95 7.80 -5.71 -13.92
CA LEU A 95 8.16 -4.44 -13.29
C LEU A 95 8.36 -3.44 -14.43
N GLY A 96 7.49 -2.43 -14.50
CA GLY A 96 7.53 -1.39 -15.54
C GLY A 96 8.26 -0.12 -15.09
N ALA A 97 8.38 0.08 -13.78
CA ALA A 97 9.12 1.20 -13.22
C ALA A 97 10.63 0.98 -13.27
N ASP A 98 11.38 2.08 -13.38
CA ASP A 98 12.83 2.07 -13.13
C ASP A 98 13.13 1.71 -11.67
N ALA A 99 14.38 1.36 -11.38
CA ALA A 99 14.82 1.10 -10.01
C ALA A 99 14.63 2.36 -9.14
N SER A 100 13.87 2.23 -8.06
CA SER A 100 13.51 3.35 -7.19
C SER A 100 13.80 3.07 -5.72
N PRO A 101 14.24 4.06 -4.92
CA PRO A 101 14.47 3.84 -3.50
C PRO A 101 13.19 3.44 -2.75
N VAL A 102 13.30 2.38 -1.94
CA VAL A 102 12.17 1.81 -1.19
C VAL A 102 12.42 1.90 0.31
N LEU A 103 11.42 2.38 1.05
CA LEU A 103 11.40 2.35 2.51
C LEU A 103 10.39 1.31 3.01
N TYR A 104 10.88 0.26 3.66
CA TYR A 104 10.08 -0.76 4.34
C TYR A 104 10.05 -0.50 5.84
N ILE A 105 8.86 -0.31 6.40
CA ILE A 105 8.66 -0.12 7.84
C ILE A 105 8.18 -1.43 8.44
N ASP A 106 9.03 -2.01 9.28
CA ASP A 106 8.86 -3.31 9.93
C ASP A 106 8.43 -3.08 11.39
N PHE A 107 7.17 -3.41 11.69
CA PHE A 107 6.63 -3.34 13.05
C PHE A 107 6.77 -4.67 13.82
N GLU A 108 7.20 -5.76 13.18
CA GLU A 108 7.15 -7.10 13.75
C GLU A 108 8.51 -7.61 14.22
N LEU A 109 9.55 -7.46 13.39
CA LEU A 109 10.84 -8.09 13.61
C LEU A 109 11.87 -7.12 14.16
N SER A 110 12.65 -7.62 15.11
CA SER A 110 13.95 -7.01 15.42
C SER A 110 14.95 -7.24 14.29
N GLY A 111 15.99 -6.41 14.22
CA GLY A 111 17.06 -6.57 13.25
C GLY A 111 17.72 -7.94 13.27
N LYS A 112 17.83 -8.59 14.45
CA LYS A 112 18.38 -9.95 14.53
C LYS A 112 17.45 -11.01 13.94
N GLN A 113 16.14 -10.90 14.16
CA GLN A 113 15.16 -11.81 13.57
C GLN A 113 15.07 -11.62 12.05
N PHE A 114 15.21 -10.38 11.57
CA PHE A 114 15.29 -10.11 10.13
C PHE A 114 16.56 -10.73 9.51
N GLU A 115 17.73 -10.55 10.12
CA GLU A 115 18.98 -11.14 9.64
C GLU A 115 18.91 -12.67 9.55
N GLN A 116 18.30 -13.32 10.55
CA GLN A 116 18.10 -14.78 10.55
C GLN A 116 17.25 -15.30 9.39
N ARG A 117 16.37 -14.47 8.80
CA ARG A 117 15.56 -14.87 7.63
C ARG A 117 16.35 -14.86 6.33
N TYR A 118 17.42 -14.07 6.27
CA TYR A 118 18.16 -13.78 5.02
C TYR A 118 19.64 -14.15 5.16
N THR A 119 19.92 -15.21 5.91
CA THR A 119 21.24 -15.82 6.08
C THR A 119 21.10 -17.33 6.04
N ASP A 120 22.07 -18.03 5.45
CA ASP A 120 22.18 -19.49 5.52
C ASP A 120 23.14 -19.95 6.64
N GLY A 121 23.60 -19.02 7.47
CA GLY A 121 24.58 -19.24 8.54
C GLY A 121 26.04 -19.04 8.10
N GLN A 122 26.33 -19.04 6.80
CA GLN A 122 27.65 -18.76 6.24
C GLN A 122 27.64 -17.46 5.42
N ASN A 123 26.58 -17.26 4.63
CA ASN A 123 26.41 -16.15 3.71
C ASN A 123 25.17 -15.35 4.08
N ARG A 124 25.28 -14.02 3.98
CA ARG A 124 24.15 -13.10 4.11
C ARG A 124 23.66 -12.72 2.73
N TYR A 125 22.35 -12.64 2.58
CA TYR A 125 21.75 -12.05 1.39
C TYR A 125 22.17 -10.58 1.30
N HIS A 126 22.56 -10.14 0.11
CA HIS A 126 22.89 -8.76 -0.18
C HIS A 126 21.66 -8.11 -0.81
N PHE A 127 21.06 -7.14 -0.13
CA PHE A 127 19.95 -6.34 -0.65
C PHE A 127 20.44 -5.20 -1.56
N ALA A 128 19.53 -4.61 -2.33
CA ALA A 128 19.81 -3.39 -3.10
C ALA A 128 20.28 -2.27 -2.16
N THR A 129 21.18 -1.39 -2.65
CA THR A 129 21.67 -0.26 -1.85
C THR A 129 20.57 0.72 -1.49
N GLU A 130 19.59 0.89 -2.39
CA GLU A 130 18.45 1.78 -2.21
C GLU A 130 17.24 1.11 -1.54
N PHE A 131 17.44 -0.08 -0.95
CA PHE A 131 16.45 -0.70 -0.09
C PHE A 131 16.71 -0.37 1.39
N TYR A 132 15.85 0.46 1.96
CA TYR A 132 15.91 0.88 3.35
C TYR A 132 14.87 0.16 4.21
N ARG A 133 15.31 -0.41 5.34
CA ARG A 133 14.43 -0.97 6.38
C ARG A 133 14.43 -0.11 7.63
N GLY A 134 13.24 0.31 8.07
CA GLY A 134 13.01 0.94 9.36
C GLY A 134 12.41 -0.04 10.36
N GLU A 135 13.13 -0.33 11.45
CA GLU A 135 12.60 -1.13 12.57
C GLU A 135 11.81 -0.25 13.54
N TYR A 136 10.64 -0.73 13.98
CA TYR A 136 9.86 -0.06 15.02
C TYR A 136 10.54 -0.14 16.39
N ASN A 137 11.10 0.99 16.84
CA ASN A 137 11.70 1.09 18.17
C ASN A 137 10.63 1.31 19.25
N GLN A 138 10.18 0.20 19.86
CA GLN A 138 9.19 0.20 20.94
C GLN A 138 9.63 0.93 22.23
N PHE A 139 10.94 1.11 22.44
CA PHE A 139 11.48 1.78 23.62
C PHE A 139 11.50 3.30 23.48
N ASN A 140 11.43 3.82 22.26
CA ASN A 140 11.39 5.26 21.98
C ASN A 140 9.95 5.83 22.05
N ARG A 141 9.02 5.11 22.70
CA ARG A 141 7.64 5.60 22.94
C ARG A 141 7.57 6.75 23.95
N ALA A 142 8.69 7.09 24.58
CA ALA A 142 8.77 8.14 25.58
C ALA A 142 9.59 9.33 25.07
N SER A 143 9.00 10.14 24.18
CA SER A 143 9.22 11.58 24.27
C SER A 143 7.87 12.23 24.56
N SER A 144 7.75 12.73 25.77
CA SER A 144 6.59 13.42 26.36
C SER A 144 6.13 14.68 25.61
N HIS A 145 6.67 14.95 24.43
CA HIS A 145 6.36 16.12 23.60
C HIS A 145 5.21 15.91 22.61
N TYR A 146 4.89 14.67 22.23
CA TYR A 146 3.81 14.39 21.28
C TYR A 146 2.53 14.01 22.01
N GLN A 147 1.58 14.95 22.05
CA GLN A 147 0.26 14.74 22.67
C GLN A 147 -0.62 13.73 21.89
N LYS A 148 -0.24 13.37 20.66
CA LYS A 148 -0.97 12.40 19.80
C LYS A 148 0.01 11.49 19.06
N LEU A 149 -0.14 10.18 19.26
CA LEU A 149 0.70 9.14 18.64
C LEU A 149 0.67 9.21 17.11
N ASP A 150 -0.48 9.48 16.51
CA ASP A 150 -0.65 9.51 15.06
C ASP A 150 0.23 10.57 14.40
N LYS A 151 0.33 11.77 15.00
CA LYS A 151 1.21 12.83 14.50
C LYS A 151 2.67 12.42 14.55
N TYR A 152 3.08 11.75 15.63
CA TYR A 152 4.45 11.27 15.77
C TYR A 152 4.80 10.22 14.71
N VAL A 153 3.89 9.27 14.45
CA VAL A 153 4.07 8.24 13.42
C VAL A 153 4.17 8.89 12.03
N ILE A 154 3.23 9.79 11.67
CA ILE A 154 3.24 10.49 10.39
C ILE A 154 4.55 11.27 10.21
N GLU A 155 5.02 11.96 11.25
CA GLU A 155 6.26 12.72 11.17
C GLU A 155 7.49 11.80 11.08
N ALA A 156 7.50 10.68 11.79
CA ALA A 156 8.56 9.69 11.69
C ALA A 156 8.65 9.09 10.29
N LEU A 157 7.51 8.73 9.69
CA LEU A 157 7.43 8.26 8.30
C LEU A 157 7.91 9.35 7.33
N THR A 158 7.42 10.57 7.48
CA THR A 158 7.81 11.72 6.64
C THR A 158 9.32 11.96 6.70
N ARG A 159 9.93 11.91 7.89
CA ARG A 159 11.38 12.03 8.05
C ARG A 159 12.13 10.85 7.45
N GLY A 160 11.59 9.64 7.58
CA GLY A 160 12.12 8.44 6.94
C GLY A 160 12.21 8.63 5.42
N ILE A 161 11.08 8.95 4.78
CA ILE A 161 10.99 9.20 3.33
C ILE A 161 11.99 10.28 2.89
N LYS A 162 12.01 11.43 3.57
CA LYS A 162 12.93 12.53 3.23
C LYS A 162 14.41 12.15 3.38
N ARG A 163 14.73 11.32 4.37
CA ARG A 163 16.12 10.89 4.65
C ARG A 163 16.62 9.89 3.60
N THR A 164 15.75 9.00 3.13
CA THR A 164 16.11 7.93 2.20
C THR A 164 15.85 8.29 0.74
N GLY A 165 15.08 9.36 0.47
CA GLY A 165 14.60 9.66 -0.87
C GLY A 165 13.61 8.61 -1.38
N ALA A 166 12.91 7.90 -0.48
CA ALA A 166 12.04 6.80 -0.87
C ALA A 166 10.88 7.28 -1.74
N GLU A 167 10.71 6.65 -2.89
CA GLU A 167 9.57 6.85 -3.80
C GLU A 167 8.47 5.82 -3.52
N VAL A 168 8.86 4.64 -3.00
CA VAL A 168 7.93 3.59 -2.58
C VAL A 168 8.03 3.39 -1.07
N LEU A 169 6.88 3.45 -0.41
CA LEU A 169 6.73 3.17 1.02
C LEU A 169 5.93 1.88 1.21
N ILE A 170 6.52 0.91 1.90
CA ILE A 170 5.84 -0.31 2.32
C ILE A 170 5.75 -0.31 3.84
N ILE A 171 4.54 -0.47 4.36
CA ILE A 171 4.29 -0.55 5.80
C ILE A 171 3.79 -1.94 6.14
N GLU A 172 4.57 -2.68 6.92
CA GLU A 172 4.16 -3.95 7.50
C GLU A 172 3.57 -3.72 8.88
N HIS A 173 2.26 -3.83 9.01
CA HIS A 173 1.63 -3.87 10.33
C HIS A 173 1.03 -5.26 10.59
N TYR A 174 1.39 -5.86 11.72
CA TYR A 174 0.63 -6.97 12.26
C TYR A 174 -0.74 -6.44 12.69
N LEU A 175 -1.78 -6.66 11.88
CA LEU A 175 -3.13 -6.67 12.43
C LEU A 175 -3.21 -7.88 13.36
N PRO A 176 -3.41 -7.72 14.68
CA PRO A 176 -3.65 -8.86 15.56
C PRO A 176 -5.05 -9.38 15.24
N ALA A 177 -5.17 -10.20 14.20
CA ALA A 177 -6.26 -11.13 14.11
C ALA A 177 -6.20 -11.97 15.40
N GLN A 178 -7.21 -11.78 16.28
CA GLN A 178 -7.51 -12.65 17.42
C GLN A 178 -6.79 -12.45 18.76
N ARG A 179 -6.50 -11.23 19.24
CA ARG A 179 -6.38 -11.06 20.72
C ARG A 179 -7.73 -11.14 21.46
N ASN A 180 -8.85 -11.30 20.76
CA ASN A 180 -10.22 -11.33 21.32
C ASN A 180 -11.05 -12.56 20.88
N ARG A 181 -10.51 -13.79 20.95
CA ARG A 181 -11.34 -15.02 20.80
C ARG A 181 -11.36 -16.00 21.99
N GLU A 182 -10.56 -15.83 23.04
CA GLU A 182 -10.57 -16.76 24.20
C GLU A 182 -10.86 -16.10 25.56
N ARG A 183 -11.75 -15.09 25.58
CA ARG A 183 -12.47 -14.70 26.81
C ARG A 183 -13.99 -14.97 26.72
N ARG A 184 -14.41 -15.81 25.77
CA ARG A 184 -15.80 -16.24 25.66
C ARG A 184 -15.89 -17.76 25.86
N GLY A 185 -16.13 -18.12 27.13
CA GLY A 185 -16.90 -19.29 27.55
C GLY A 185 -16.42 -20.67 27.11
N CYS A 186 -15.56 -21.30 27.91
CA CYS A 186 -15.70 -22.74 28.14
C CYS A 186 -16.73 -22.94 29.26
N PRO A 187 -17.85 -23.63 29.04
CA PRO A 187 -18.61 -24.19 30.15
C PRO A 187 -17.80 -25.37 30.72
N HIS A 188 -17.42 -25.26 31.99
CA HIS A 188 -16.91 -26.41 32.76
C HIS A 188 -18.03 -27.46 32.90
N PRO A 189 -17.76 -28.75 32.69
CA PRO A 189 -18.70 -29.81 33.02
C PRO A 189 -18.67 -30.10 34.52
N ASP A 190 -19.87 -30.17 35.11
CA ASP A 190 -20.30 -30.86 36.33
C ASP A 190 -19.38 -30.90 37.56
N GLU A 191 -19.80 -30.20 38.61
CA GLU A 191 -19.75 -30.73 39.98
C GLU A 191 -21.13 -30.55 40.63
N GLY A 192 -21.96 -31.58 40.56
CA GLY A 192 -23.00 -31.77 41.56
C GLY A 192 -22.37 -32.39 42.81
N THR A 193 -22.57 -31.79 43.99
CA THR A 193 -23.05 -32.47 45.21
C THR A 193 -23.04 -31.51 46.42
N GLU A 194 -24.21 -31.43 47.07
CA GLU A 194 -24.37 -31.40 48.52
C GLU A 194 -23.91 -30.16 49.32
N LYS A 195 -24.89 -29.39 49.84
CA LYS A 195 -25.26 -29.41 51.28
C LYS A 195 -26.33 -28.37 51.63
N ALA A 196 -27.23 -28.83 52.52
CA ALA A 196 -28.28 -28.17 53.30
C ALA A 196 -29.61 -27.88 52.58
#